data_AF-A0A966PNH1-F1
#
_entry.id   AF-A0A966PNH1-F1
#
_cell.length_a   1.000
_cell.length_b   1.000
_cell.length_c   1.000
_cell.angle_alpha   90.00
_cell.angle_beta   90.00
_cell.angle_gamma   90.00
#
_symmetry.space_group_name_H-M   'P 1'
#
loop_
_entity.id
_entity.type
_entity.pdbx_description
1 polymer ?
#
loop_
_entity_poly.entity_id
_entity_poly.type
_entity_poly.pdbx_seq_one_letter_code
_entity_poly.pdbx_strand_id
1 'polypeptide(L)'
;MSKKSAKPAAYPEFLKELLEAKSPTGHEFAAQKVIDDHVEKAADKYSKDALGNRIAELKGDGGPTLMFAGHIDEIGLIISHV
;
A
#
# COMPACT_ATOMS: atom_id res chain seq x y z
N MET A 1 -12.05 -13.48 -39.18
CA MET A 1 -12.25 -12.65 -37.98
C MET A 1 -11.41 -13.22 -36.84
N SER A 2 -10.12 -12.84 -36.77
CA SER A 2 -9.22 -13.33 -35.72
C SER A 2 -9.43 -12.52 -34.43
N LYS A 3 -9.85 -13.19 -33.35
CA LYS A 3 -9.95 -12.58 -32.02
C LYS A 3 -8.54 -12.22 -31.56
N LYS A 4 -8.20 -10.93 -31.49
CA LYS A 4 -7.03 -10.45 -30.74
C LYS A 4 -7.21 -10.85 -29.28
N SER A 5 -6.44 -11.81 -28.79
CA SER A 5 -6.30 -12.05 -27.35
C SER A 5 -5.70 -10.78 -26.73
N ALA A 6 -6.44 -10.13 -25.82
CA ALA A 6 -5.91 -9.01 -25.06
C ALA A 6 -4.69 -9.48 -24.26
N LYS A 7 -3.54 -8.83 -24.45
CA LYS A 7 -2.38 -8.96 -23.57
C LYS A 7 -2.87 -8.67 -22.13
N PRO A 8 -2.54 -9.48 -21.11
CA PRO A 8 -2.87 -9.10 -19.74
C PRO A 8 -2.24 -7.74 -19.47
N ALA A 9 -3.02 -6.81 -18.91
CA ALA A 9 -2.55 -5.47 -18.61
C ALA A 9 -1.27 -5.58 -17.75
N ALA A 10 -0.19 -4.95 -18.20
CA ALA A 10 1.02 -4.87 -17.40
C ALA A 10 0.68 -4.05 -16.14
N TYR A 11 0.78 -4.68 -14.96
CA TYR A 11 0.57 -4.00 -13.69
C TYR A 11 1.77 -3.10 -13.37
N PRO A 12 1.59 -2.04 -12.55
CA PRO A 12 2.70 -1.21 -12.10
C PRO A 12 3.70 -2.04 -11.26
N GLU A 13 5.00 -1.76 -11.37
CA GLU A 13 6.03 -2.47 -10.57
C GLU A 13 5.78 -2.31 -9.07
N PHE A 14 5.32 -1.13 -8.64
CA PHE A 14 4.89 -0.87 -7.26
C PHE A 14 3.88 -1.89 -6.74
N LEU A 15 2.89 -2.28 -7.56
CA LEU A 15 1.89 -3.26 -7.13
C LEU A 15 2.53 -4.61 -6.87
N LYS A 16 3.49 -5.01 -7.71
CA LYS A 16 4.22 -6.25 -7.53
C LYS A 16 5.12 -6.21 -6.29
N GLU A 17 5.89 -5.13 -6.11
CA GLU A 17 6.72 -4.94 -4.92
C GLU A 17 5.90 -4.98 -3.64
N LEU A 18 4.71 -4.37 -3.64
CA LEU A 18 3.81 -4.36 -2.50
C LEU A 18 3.25 -5.76 -2.20
N LEU A 19 2.87 -6.52 -3.24
CA LEU A 19 2.33 -7.88 -3.11
C LEU A 19 3.39 -8.93 -2.73
N GLU A 20 4.66 -8.70 -3.09
CA GLU A 20 5.77 -9.59 -2.71
C GLU A 20 6.27 -9.32 -1.27
N ALA A 21 5.94 -8.16 -0.69
CA ALA A 21 6.32 -7.78 0.65
C ALA A 21 5.41 -8.42 1.71
N LYS A 22 5.98 -9.35 2.51
CA LYS A 22 5.28 -9.99 3.62
C LYS A 22 4.74 -8.95 4.61
N SER A 23 3.45 -9.05 4.93
CA SER A 23 2.76 -8.05 5.74
C SER A 23 1.70 -8.64 6.68
N PRO A 24 1.94 -9.74 7.41
CA PRO A 24 0.92 -10.26 8.31
C PRO A 24 0.59 -9.23 9.39
N THR A 25 -0.66 -9.19 9.84
CA THR A 25 -1.12 -8.25 10.87
C THR A 25 -0.15 -8.20 12.06
N GLY A 26 0.29 -7.00 12.42
CA GLY A 26 1.27 -6.70 13.46
C GLY A 26 2.75 -6.77 13.04
N HIS A 27 3.06 -7.17 11.80
CA HIS A 27 4.43 -7.25 11.26
C HIS A 27 4.53 -6.66 9.84
N GLU A 28 3.86 -5.54 9.59
CA GLU A 28 3.69 -4.94 8.27
C GLU A 28 4.95 -4.21 7.74
N PHE A 29 6.07 -4.23 8.46
CA PHE A 29 7.26 -3.41 8.21
C PHE A 29 7.81 -3.46 6.77
N ALA A 30 7.70 -4.61 6.10
CA ALA A 30 8.19 -4.74 4.73
C ALA A 30 7.28 -4.00 3.72
N ALA A 31 5.97 -4.23 3.76
CA ALA A 31 5.02 -3.53 2.89
C ALA A 31 4.99 -2.03 3.19
N GLN A 32 5.07 -1.69 4.47
CA GLN A 32 5.24 -0.32 4.96
C GLN A 32 6.43 0.41 4.30
N LYS A 33 7.58 -0.26 4.14
CA LYS A 33 8.74 0.31 3.45
C LYS A 33 8.47 0.56 1.97
N VAL A 34 7.77 -0.34 1.28
CA VAL A 34 7.38 -0.17 -0.13
C VAL A 34 6.47 1.05 -0.28
N ILE A 35 5.49 1.22 0.63
CA ILE A 35 4.63 2.40 0.66
C ILE A 35 5.45 3.68 0.91
N ASP A 36 6.36 3.67 1.89
CA ASP A 36 7.23 4.83 2.17
C ASP A 36 8.05 5.21 0.92
N ASP A 37 8.69 4.25 0.25
CA ASP A 37 9.53 4.51 -0.92
C ASP A 37 8.75 5.03 -2.14
N HIS A 38 7.46 4.67 -2.27
CA HIS A 38 6.61 5.02 -3.41
C HIS A 38 5.75 6.26 -3.16
N VAL A 39 5.01 6.30 -2.06
CA VAL A 39 3.94 7.29 -1.78
C VAL A 39 4.48 8.59 -1.20
N GLU A 40 5.54 8.54 -0.38
CA GLU A 40 6.09 9.74 0.27
C GLU A 40 6.48 10.83 -0.74
N LYS A 41 6.98 10.42 -1.92
CA LYS A 41 7.39 11.32 -3.01
C LYS A 41 6.22 12.06 -3.67
N ALA A 42 5.01 11.56 -3.51
CA ALA A 42 3.81 12.09 -4.15
C ALA A 42 2.91 12.88 -3.19
N ALA A 43 3.19 12.86 -1.89
CA ALA A 43 2.39 13.53 -0.87
C ALA A 43 2.93 14.92 -0.54
N ASP A 44 2.05 15.87 -0.23
CA ASP A 44 2.46 17.19 0.30
C ASP A 44 2.91 17.09 1.76
N LYS A 45 2.29 16.17 2.51
CA LYS A 45 2.68 15.82 3.86
C LYS A 45 2.53 14.33 4.06
N TYR A 46 3.55 13.73 4.66
CA TYR A 46 3.61 12.31 4.93
C TYR A 46 3.90 12.10 6.42
N SER A 47 3.08 11.29 7.06
CA SER A 47 3.20 11.02 8.50
C SER A 47 2.94 9.56 8.82
N LYS A 48 3.53 9.12 9.94
CA LYS A 48 3.41 7.77 10.46
C LYS A 48 2.82 7.85 11.86
N ASP A 49 1.81 7.05 12.16
CA ASP A 49 1.25 6.99 13.50
C ASP A 49 1.95 5.93 14.37
N ALA A 50 1.55 5.86 15.64
CA ALA A 50 2.13 4.91 16.60
C ALA A 50 1.77 3.44 16.31
N LEU A 51 0.72 3.19 15.52
CA LEU A 51 0.31 1.84 15.10
C LEU A 51 1.01 1.40 13.80
N GLY A 52 1.70 2.32 13.12
CA GLY A 52 2.36 2.05 11.85
C GLY A 52 1.50 2.35 10.62
N ASN A 53 0.41 3.11 10.76
CA ASN A 53 -0.32 3.58 9.58
C ASN A 53 0.48 4.65 8.85
N ARG A 54 0.37 4.65 7.52
CA ARG A 54 0.96 5.67 6.63
C ARG A 54 -0.15 6.62 6.20
N ILE A 55 0.01 7.89 6.56
CA ILE A 55 -0.96 8.93 6.25
C ILE A 55 -0.31 9.90 5.28
N ALA A 56 -0.74 9.82 4.03
CA ALA A 56 -0.36 10.72 2.95
C ALA A 56 -1.47 11.77 2.75
N GLU A 57 -1.11 13.03 2.91
CA GLU A 57 -2.01 14.17 2.78
C GLU A 57 -1.61 14.99 1.54
N LEU A 58 -2.61 15.34 0.72
CA LEU A 58 -2.51 16.31 -0.36
C LEU A 58 -3.22 17.59 0.07
N LYS A 59 -2.61 18.74 -0.19
CA LYS A 59 -3.22 20.04 0.12
C LYS A 59 -4.40 20.29 -0.83
N GLY A 60 -5.58 20.43 -0.25
CA GLY A 60 -6.76 20.90 -0.97
C GLY A 60 -6.79 22.42 -1.12
N ASP A 61 -7.71 22.90 -1.94
CA ASP A 61 -7.99 24.31 -2.23
C ASP A 61 -9.27 24.83 -1.56
N GLY A 62 -9.77 24.10 -0.56
CA GLY A 62 -11.00 24.40 0.18
C GLY A 62 -12.09 23.35 -0.05
N GLY A 63 -13.01 23.20 0.89
CA GLY A 63 -14.08 22.18 0.84
C GLY A 63 -13.92 21.07 1.90
N PRO A 64 -14.71 19.98 1.78
CA PRO A 64 -14.68 18.90 2.75
C PRO A 64 -13.40 18.06 2.65
N THR A 65 -12.91 17.58 3.80
CA THR A 65 -11.81 16.61 3.85
C THR A 65 -12.30 15.24 3.34
N LEU A 66 -11.60 14.67 2.35
CA LEU A 66 -11.82 13.32 1.85
C LEU A 66 -10.68 12.40 2.28
N MET A 67 -11.01 11.24 2.85
CA MET A 67 -10.04 10.22 3.26
C MET A 67 -10.31 8.92 2.50
N PHE A 68 -9.29 8.44 1.78
CA PHE A 68 -9.25 7.07 1.28
C PHE A 68 -8.41 6.23 2.23
N ALA A 69 -8.94 5.07 2.62
CA ALA A 69 -8.25 4.14 3.50
C ALA A 69 -8.22 2.75 2.88
N GLY A 70 -7.07 2.10 2.97
CA GLY A 70 -6.86 0.71 2.62
C GLY A 70 -5.89 0.11 3.63
N HIS A 71 -6.20 -1.10 4.10
CA HIS A 71 -5.32 -1.82 5.01
C HIS A 71 -4.22 -2.51 4.19
N ILE A 72 -2.98 -2.49 4.70
CA ILE A 72 -1.80 -3.06 4.03
C ILE A 72 -1.42 -4.42 4.60
N ASP A 73 -2.09 -4.85 5.67
CA ASP A 73 -1.87 -6.14 6.28
C ASP A 73 -2.56 -7.25 5.48
N GLU A 74 -1.97 -8.44 5.56
CA GLU A 74 -2.47 -9.66 4.94
C GLU A 74 -2.74 -10.73 5.99
N ILE A 75 -3.57 -11.71 5.59
CA ILE A 75 -3.83 -12.88 6.43
C ILE A 75 -2.53 -13.70 6.56
N GLY A 76 -2.15 -13.98 7.80
CA GLY A 76 -1.00 -14.82 8.13
C GLY A 76 -1.30 -15.82 9.25
N LEU A 77 -0.26 -16.52 9.70
CA LEU A 77 -0.32 -17.46 10.82
C LEU A 77 0.79 -17.16 11.82
N ILE A 78 0.55 -17.46 13.09
CA ILE A 78 1.52 -17.32 14.19
C ILE A 78 1.73 -18.70 14.83
N ILE A 79 2.99 -19.09 15.02
CA ILE A 79 3.35 -20.32 15.73
C ILE A 79 3.05 -20.13 17.22
N SER A 80 2.25 -21.01 17.80
CA SER A 80 1.85 -20.94 19.21
C SER A 80 2.59 -21.92 20.12
N HIS A 81 3.17 -22.99 19.57
CA HIS A 81 3.89 -24.02 20.32
C HIS A 81 4.91 -24.74 19.44
N VAL A 82 6.00 -25.23 20.02
CA VAL A 82 7.07 -26.00 19.36
C VAL A 82 7.32 -27.28 20.15
#